data_AF-A0A3C1CAL8-F1
#
_entry.id   AF-A0A3C1CAL8-F1
#
_cell.length_a   1.000
_cell.length_b   1.000
_cell.length_c   1.000
_cell.angle_alpha   90.00
_cell.angle_beta   90.00
_cell.angle_gamma   90.00
#
_symmetry.space_group_name_H-M   'P 1'
#
loop_
_entity.id
_entity.type
_entity.pdbx_description
1 polymer ?
#
loop_
_entity_poly.entity_id
_entity_poly.type
_entity_poly.pdbx_seq_one_letter_code
_entity_poly.pdbx_strand_id
1 'polypeptide(L)'
;FGEGLETQFNRDNLFGENGAILYSTLYISAFPFSMITSYWKHKQNTRYASLGASGAVSAILFASILLNPTIKIGFFILPPVIPGFVFGPAYLLLSSYLNKKGKDNINHAAHIAGAIYGVIFTLAEAYYFKSQTAVLDNFILQVAAYLR
;
A
#
# COMPACT_ATOMS: atom_id res chain seq x y z
N PHE A 1 3.39 -9.73 3.82
CA PHE A 1 2.40 -8.64 3.63
C PHE A 1 1.10 -9.18 3.03
N GLY A 2 1.08 -9.85 1.86
CA GLY A 2 -0.16 -10.35 1.23
C GLY A 2 -1.05 -11.23 2.10
N GLU A 3 -0.56 -12.41 2.52
CA GLU A 3 -1.29 -13.32 3.44
C GLU A 3 -1.71 -12.63 4.75
N GLY A 4 -0.83 -11.78 5.28
CA GLY A 4 -1.11 -11.00 6.48
C GLY A 4 -2.27 -10.02 6.29
N LEU A 5 -2.33 -9.34 5.14
CA LEU A 5 -3.42 -8.42 4.81
C LEU A 5 -4.73 -9.16 4.59
N GLU A 6 -4.71 -10.26 3.85
CA GLU A 6 -5.89 -11.10 3.62
C GLU A 6 -6.46 -11.61 4.96
N THR A 7 -5.59 -12.05 5.87
CA THR A 7 -5.98 -12.44 7.23
C THR A 7 -6.61 -11.27 8.00
N GLN A 8 -6.09 -10.05 7.86
CA GLN A 8 -6.69 -8.87 8.49
C GLN A 8 -8.06 -8.52 7.88
N PHE A 9 -8.20 -8.61 6.56
CA PHE A 9 -9.45 -8.36 5.85
C PHE A 9 -10.54 -9.36 6.27
N ASN A 10 -10.19 -10.63 6.45
CA ASN A 10 -11.12 -11.68 6.87
C ASN A 10 -11.58 -11.59 8.34
N ARG A 11 -11.12 -10.61 9.12
CA ARG A 11 -11.61 -10.44 10.50
C ARG A 11 -13.04 -9.92 10.49
N ASP A 12 -13.89 -10.50 11.34
CA ASP A 12 -15.31 -10.14 11.47
C ASP A 12 -15.53 -8.67 11.85
N ASN A 13 -14.59 -8.08 12.60
CA ASN A 13 -14.66 -6.67 12.98
C ASN A 13 -14.21 -5.71 11.85
N LEU A 14 -13.70 -6.23 10.72
CA LEU A 14 -13.30 -5.44 9.56
C LEU A 14 -14.22 -5.68 8.36
N PHE A 15 -14.08 -6.82 7.68
CA PHE A 15 -14.90 -7.19 6.52
C PHE A 15 -15.54 -8.58 6.59
N GLY A 16 -15.12 -9.43 7.55
CA GLY A 16 -15.63 -10.79 7.73
C GLY A 16 -15.53 -11.62 6.46
N GLU A 17 -16.64 -12.27 6.08
CA GLU A 17 -16.73 -13.13 4.88
C GLU A 17 -16.37 -12.44 3.56
N ASN A 18 -16.46 -11.11 3.49
CA ASN A 18 -16.11 -10.35 2.29
C ASN A 18 -14.60 -10.12 2.14
N GLY A 19 -13.80 -10.43 3.16
CA GLY A 19 -12.38 -10.08 3.21
C GLY A 19 -11.56 -10.62 2.04
N ALA A 20 -11.74 -11.89 1.67
CA ALA A 20 -11.00 -12.53 0.58
C ALA A 20 -11.33 -11.91 -0.78
N ILE A 21 -12.60 -11.57 -1.00
CA ILE A 21 -13.06 -10.89 -2.22
C ILE A 21 -12.51 -9.47 -2.28
N LEU A 22 -12.51 -8.74 -1.17
CA LEU A 22 -11.97 -7.38 -1.10
C LEU A 22 -10.45 -7.35 -1.26
N TYR A 23 -9.73 -8.34 -0.73
CA TYR A 23 -8.29 -8.48 -0.96
C TYR A 23 -7.97 -8.73 -2.44
N SER A 24 -8.73 -9.63 -3.08
CA SER A 24 -8.59 -9.91 -4.51
C SER A 24 -8.94 -8.68 -5.35
N THR A 25 -10.03 -8.00 -5.00
CA THR A 25 -10.46 -6.75 -5.63
C THR A 25 -9.37 -5.70 -5.53
N LEU A 26 -8.83 -5.44 -4.32
CA LEU A 26 -7.72 -4.51 -4.09
C LEU A 26 -6.56 -4.79 -5.03
N TYR A 27 -6.11 -6.04 -5.13
CA TYR A 27 -4.96 -6.39 -5.96
C TYR A 27 -5.23 -6.18 -7.45
N ILE A 28 -6.38 -6.64 -7.95
CA ILE A 28 -6.76 -6.55 -9.37
C ILE A 28 -7.00 -5.09 -9.76
N SER A 29 -7.72 -4.33 -8.95
CA SER A 29 -8.03 -2.93 -9.22
C SER A 29 -6.80 -2.02 -9.04
N ALA A 30 -5.89 -2.32 -8.12
CA ALA A 30 -4.68 -1.52 -7.95
C ALA A 30 -3.78 -1.54 -9.20
N PHE A 31 -3.85 -2.60 -10.02
CA PHE A 31 -3.05 -2.71 -11.24
C PHE A 31 -3.29 -1.54 -12.22
N PRO A 32 -4.49 -1.31 -12.77
CA PRO A 32 -4.73 -0.18 -13.68
C PRO A 32 -4.55 1.19 -12.99
N PHE A 33 -4.96 1.33 -11.73
CA PHE A 33 -4.85 2.61 -11.01
C PHE A 33 -3.39 3.01 -10.77
N SER A 34 -2.51 2.04 -10.47
CA SER A 34 -1.09 2.32 -10.31
C SER A 34 -0.43 2.79 -11.61
N MET A 35 -0.93 2.36 -12.77
CA MET A 35 -0.35 2.73 -14.06
C MET A 35 -0.87 4.07 -14.62
N ILE A 36 -1.93 4.65 -14.05
CA ILE A 36 -2.54 5.89 -14.57
C ILE A 36 -1.50 7.01 -14.69
N THR A 37 -0.67 7.21 -13.67
CA THR A 37 0.29 8.32 -13.63
C THR A 37 1.36 8.19 -14.72
N SER A 38 1.90 6.98 -14.90
CA SER A 38 2.90 6.68 -15.91
C SER A 38 2.31 6.70 -17.32
N TYR A 39 1.08 6.23 -17.49
CA TYR A 39 0.36 6.33 -18.75
C TYR A 39 0.25 7.80 -19.19
N TRP A 40 -0.24 8.70 -18.34
CA TRP A 40 -0.35 10.12 -18.70
C TRP A 40 0.99 10.78 -19.02
N LYS A 41 2.05 10.40 -18.31
CA LYS A 41 3.41 10.93 -18.50
C LYS A 41 4.07 10.44 -19.80
N HIS A 42 3.77 9.21 -20.21
CA HIS A 42 4.43 8.56 -21.34
C HIS A 42 3.51 8.22 -22.51
N LYS A 43 2.25 8.72 -22.51
CA LYS A 43 1.25 8.45 -23.57
C LYS A 43 1.71 8.78 -25.01
N GLN A 44 2.68 9.70 -25.16
CA GLN A 44 3.25 10.07 -26.46
C GLN A 44 4.56 9.33 -26.78
N ASN A 45 5.09 8.53 -25.86
CA ASN A 45 6.30 7.76 -26.05
C ASN A 45 5.97 6.29 -26.30
N THR A 46 5.84 5.92 -27.57
CA THR A 46 5.51 4.55 -28.01
C THR A 46 6.59 3.51 -27.69
N ARG A 47 7.81 3.94 -27.32
CA ARG A 47 8.90 3.06 -26.87
C ARG A 47 8.88 2.83 -25.35
N TYR A 48 8.02 3.52 -24.61
CA TYR A 48 7.90 3.33 -23.17
C TYR A 48 7.04 2.10 -22.87
N ALA A 49 7.63 1.10 -22.22
CA ALA A 49 6.93 -0.05 -21.67
C ALA A 49 7.20 -0.10 -20.16
N SER A 50 6.15 -0.03 -19.34
CA SER A 50 6.26 -0.36 -17.92
C SER A 50 5.33 -1.53 -17.61
N LEU A 51 5.91 -2.67 -17.27
CA LEU A 51 5.20 -3.84 -16.74
C LEU A 51 5.25 -3.72 -15.21
N GLY A 52 4.09 -3.52 -14.56
CA GLY A 52 4.10 -2.97 -13.20
C GLY A 52 3.15 -3.62 -12.19
N ALA A 53 3.20 -4.94 -11.97
CA ALA A 53 2.51 -5.56 -10.84
C ALA A 53 2.98 -5.00 -9.47
N SER A 54 4.17 -4.40 -9.42
CA SER A 54 4.75 -3.81 -8.21
C SER A 54 3.96 -2.60 -7.67
N GLY A 55 3.16 -1.93 -8.50
CA GLY A 55 2.18 -0.94 -8.02
C GLY A 55 1.07 -1.57 -7.17
N ALA A 56 0.53 -2.72 -7.62
CA ALA A 56 -0.45 -3.48 -6.83
C ALA A 56 0.15 -4.05 -5.54
N VAL A 57 1.43 -4.47 -5.57
CA VAL A 57 2.15 -4.87 -4.36
C VAL A 57 2.31 -3.69 -3.38
N SER A 58 2.55 -2.47 -3.89
CA SER A 58 2.59 -1.26 -3.06
C SER A 58 1.24 -0.97 -2.40
N ALA A 59 0.13 -1.23 -3.10
CA ALA A 59 -1.22 -1.10 -2.53
C ALA A 59 -1.44 -2.07 -1.35
N ILE A 60 -1.08 -3.34 -1.52
CA ILE A 60 -1.13 -4.35 -0.44
C ILE A 60 -0.25 -3.91 0.75
N LEU A 61 0.97 -3.44 0.48
CA LEU A 61 1.90 -3.02 1.52
C LEU A 61 1.32 -1.87 2.36
N PHE A 62 0.80 -0.83 1.71
CA PHE A 62 0.27 0.33 2.42
C PHE A 62 -1.07 0.05 3.11
N ALA A 63 -1.92 -0.82 2.55
CA ALA A 63 -3.09 -1.33 3.26
C ALA A 63 -2.68 -2.11 4.53
N SER A 64 -1.60 -2.91 4.45
CA SER A 64 -1.05 -3.64 5.61
C SER A 64 -0.52 -2.67 6.67
N ILE A 65 0.21 -1.63 6.27
CA ILE A 65 0.72 -0.60 7.18
C ILE A 65 -0.42 0.16 7.86
N LEU A 66 -1.49 0.48 7.13
CA LEU A 66 -2.66 1.16 7.68
C LEU A 66 -3.36 0.32 8.76
N LEU A 67 -3.52 -0.98 8.54
CA LEU A 67 -4.21 -1.86 9.48
C LEU A 67 -3.30 -2.36 10.61
N ASN A 68 -1.99 -2.35 10.41
CA ASN A 68 -1.00 -2.69 11.43
C ASN A 68 0.24 -1.80 11.26
N PRO A 69 0.24 -0.58 11.82
CA PRO A 69 1.36 0.36 11.69
C PRO A 69 2.67 -0.16 12.28
N THR A 70 2.60 -1.11 13.22
CA THR A 70 3.76 -1.65 13.92
C THR A 70 4.35 -2.87 13.23
N ILE A 71 3.83 -3.31 12.07
CA ILE A 71 4.44 -4.42 11.33
C ILE A 71 5.91 -4.14 11.11
N LYS A 72 6.73 -5.16 11.32
CA LYS A 72 8.17 -5.10 11.10
C LYS A 72 8.44 -5.23 9.60
N ILE A 73 8.99 -4.18 9.01
CA ILE A 73 9.35 -4.12 7.59
C ILE A 73 10.86 -3.97 7.47
N GLY A 74 11.48 -4.85 6.69
CA GLY A 74 12.90 -4.82 6.41
C GLY A 74 13.28 -6.00 5.54
N PHE A 75 14.53 -6.05 5.12
CA PHE A 75 15.09 -7.24 4.49
C PHE A 75 15.46 -8.24 5.58
N PHE A 76 15.04 -9.50 5.44
CA PHE A 76 15.33 -10.56 6.42
C PHE A 76 16.82 -10.71 6.77
N ILE A 77 17.71 -10.22 5.89
CA ILE A 77 19.17 -10.38 5.99
C ILE A 77 19.87 -9.06 6.34
N LEU A 78 19.23 -7.89 6.16
CA LEU A 78 19.87 -6.58 6.36
C LEU A 78 19.10 -5.73 7.39
N PRO A 79 19.71 -5.40 8.55
CA PRO A 79 19.17 -4.38 9.43
C PRO A 79 19.27 -2.97 8.80
N PRO A 80 18.39 -2.02 9.20
CA PRO A 80 17.39 -2.12 10.26
C PRO A 80 16.01 -2.57 9.77
N VAL A 81 15.36 -3.43 10.56
CA VAL A 81 13.93 -3.71 10.49
C VAL A 81 13.20 -2.57 11.22
N ILE A 82 12.37 -1.83 10.50
CA ILE A 82 11.66 -0.64 11.02
C ILE A 82 10.15 -0.88 11.05
N PRO A 83 9.40 -0.21 11.93
CA PRO A 83 7.94 -0.34 11.95
C PRO A 83 7.32 0.28 10.70
N GLY A 84 6.19 -0.27 10.27
CA GLY A 84 5.46 0.14 9.07
C GLY A 84 5.14 1.63 9.00
N PHE A 85 4.78 2.26 10.13
CA PHE A 85 4.48 3.69 10.19
C PHE A 85 5.71 4.58 9.95
N VAL A 86 6.93 4.07 10.16
CA VAL A 86 8.18 4.73 9.77
C VAL A 86 8.53 4.40 8.33
N PHE A 87 8.38 3.14 7.94
CA PHE A 87 8.66 2.68 6.58
C PHE A 87 7.81 3.39 5.52
N GLY A 88 6.51 3.56 5.75
CA GLY A 88 5.58 4.16 4.78
C GLY A 88 6.00 5.55 4.31
N PRO A 89 6.19 6.53 5.20
CA PRO A 89 6.71 7.85 4.85
C PRO A 89 8.09 7.80 4.19
N ALA A 90 9.02 6.99 4.73
CA ALA A 90 10.36 6.84 4.17
C ALA A 90 10.34 6.32 2.72
N TYR A 91 9.49 5.32 2.45
CA TYR A 91 9.24 4.77 1.13
C TYR A 91 8.72 5.85 0.17
N LEU A 92 7.68 6.59 0.55
CA LEU A 92 7.10 7.63 -0.31
C LEU A 92 8.10 8.75 -0.63
N LEU A 93 8.88 9.20 0.37
CA LEU A 93 9.90 10.22 0.19
C LEU A 93 11.01 9.74 -0.75
N LEU A 94 11.53 8.52 -0.53
CA LEU A 94 12.58 7.95 -1.36
C LEU A 94 12.09 7.70 -2.79
N SER A 95 10.93 7.08 -2.98
CA SER A 95 10.32 6.88 -4.30
C SER A 95 10.10 8.20 -5.01
N SER A 96 9.66 9.25 -4.31
CA SER A 96 9.46 10.58 -4.91
C SER A 96 10.78 11.20 -5.37
N TYR A 97 11.84 11.06 -4.57
CA TYR A 97 13.18 11.53 -4.92
C TYR A 97 13.74 10.78 -6.13
N LEU A 98 13.63 9.45 -6.15
CA LEU A 98 14.15 8.62 -7.24
C LEU A 98 13.35 8.81 -8.54
N ASN A 99 12.03 8.99 -8.46
CA ASN A 99 11.17 9.32 -9.60
C ASN A 99 11.61 10.62 -10.30
N LYS A 100 12.06 11.63 -9.54
CA LYS A 100 12.59 12.88 -10.09
C LYS A 100 13.97 12.71 -10.70
N LYS A 101 14.81 11.85 -10.12
CA LYS A 101 16.18 11.61 -10.58
C LYS A 101 16.21 10.85 -11.92
N GLY A 102 15.26 9.93 -12.13
CA GLY A 102 15.06 9.22 -13.41
C GLY A 102 16.25 8.39 -13.88
N LYS A 103 17.12 7.95 -12.96
CA LYS A 103 18.38 7.24 -13.27
C LYS A 103 18.27 5.71 -13.21
N ASP A 104 17.11 5.18 -12.84
CA ASP A 104 16.85 3.74 -12.81
C ASP A 104 15.69 3.36 -13.74
N ASN A 105 15.54 2.06 -13.99
CA ASN A 105 14.44 1.51 -14.80
C ASN A 105 13.22 1.17 -13.93
N ILE A 106 13.02 1.84 -12.79
CA ILE A 106 11.95 1.56 -11.84
C ILE A 106 10.84 2.59 -12.00
N ASN A 107 9.59 2.13 -12.10
CA ASN A 107 8.43 3.00 -12.18
C ASN A 107 7.96 3.48 -10.79
N HIS A 108 8.73 4.38 -10.19
CA HIS A 108 8.45 4.95 -8.86
C HIS A 108 7.11 5.68 -8.79
N ALA A 109 6.65 6.29 -9.90
CA ALA A 109 5.33 6.93 -9.96
C ALA A 109 4.19 5.92 -9.76
N ALA A 110 4.30 4.73 -10.34
CA ALA A 110 3.32 3.67 -10.16
C ALA A 110 3.31 3.10 -8.73
N HIS A 111 4.49 3.03 -8.09
CA HIS A 111 4.61 2.63 -6.69
C HIS A 111 3.90 3.59 -5.74
N ILE A 112 4.11 4.90 -5.93
CA ILE A 112 3.45 5.94 -5.13
C ILE A 112 1.93 5.90 -5.36
N ALA A 113 1.50 5.81 -6.62
CA ALA A 113 0.08 5.72 -6.95
C ALA A 113 -0.58 4.48 -6.33
N GLY A 114 0.08 3.32 -6.40
CA GLY A 114 -0.37 2.09 -5.75
C GLY A 114 -0.46 2.22 -4.23
N ALA A 115 0.56 2.80 -3.58
CA ALA A 115 0.56 3.05 -2.14
C ALA A 115 -0.63 3.91 -1.71
N ILE A 116 -0.90 5.02 -2.41
CA ILE A 116 -2.05 5.89 -2.16
C ILE A 116 -3.37 5.13 -2.38
N TYR A 117 -3.47 4.38 -3.47
CA TYR A 117 -4.65 3.58 -3.80
C TYR A 117 -4.98 2.58 -2.69
N GLY A 118 -3.98 1.85 -2.16
CA GLY A 118 -4.18 0.88 -1.10
C GLY A 118 -4.74 1.49 0.19
N VAL A 119 -4.26 2.67 0.59
CA VAL A 119 -4.80 3.41 1.75
C VAL A 119 -6.24 3.84 1.49
N ILE A 120 -6.51 4.47 0.35
CA ILE A 120 -7.84 4.99 0.02
C ILE A 120 -8.85 3.86 -0.10
N PHE A 121 -8.52 2.78 -0.81
CA PHE A 121 -9.37 1.61 -0.96
C PHE A 121 -9.74 1.03 0.41
N THR A 122 -8.75 0.78 1.26
CA THR A 122 -9.00 0.18 2.59
C THR A 122 -9.90 1.07 3.46
N LEU A 123 -9.70 2.38 3.45
CA LEU A 123 -10.56 3.32 4.18
C LEU A 123 -11.98 3.41 3.60
N ALA A 124 -12.09 3.42 2.27
CA ALA A 124 -13.38 3.51 1.58
C ALA A 124 -14.22 2.25 1.83
N GLU A 125 -13.62 1.06 1.72
CA GLU A 125 -14.31 -0.20 2.02
C GLU A 125 -14.66 -0.31 3.50
N ALA A 126 -13.76 0.09 4.41
CA ALA A 126 -14.05 0.09 5.85
C ALA A 126 -15.25 0.99 6.19
N TYR A 127 -15.37 2.13 5.51
CA TYR A 127 -16.54 3.01 5.62
C TYR A 127 -17.79 2.38 5.00
N TYR A 128 -17.70 1.85 3.78
CA TYR A 128 -18.83 1.28 3.03
C TYR A 128 -19.44 0.07 3.75
N PHE A 129 -18.61 -0.85 4.22
CA PHE A 129 -19.03 -2.04 4.98
C PHE A 129 -19.33 -1.75 6.46
N LYS A 130 -19.23 -0.48 6.90
CA LYS A 130 -19.46 -0.07 8.30
C LYS A 130 -18.65 -0.92 9.28
N SER A 131 -17.35 -1.02 9.02
CA SER A 131 -16.42 -1.77 9.86
C SER A 131 -16.60 -1.40 11.33
N GLN A 132 -16.63 -2.41 12.21
CA GLN A 132 -16.64 -2.20 13.67
C GLN A 132 -15.30 -1.65 14.16
N THR A 133 -14.24 -1.81 13.36
CA THR A 133 -12.90 -1.30 13.62
C THR A 133 -12.80 0.13 13.13
N ALA A 134 -12.63 1.09 14.05
CA ALA A 134 -12.24 2.45 13.68
C ALA A 134 -10.78 2.44 13.17
N VAL A 135 -10.59 2.28 11.85
CA VAL A 135 -9.27 2.02 11.24
C VAL A 135 -8.25 3.11 11.60
N LEU A 136 -8.63 4.39 11.47
CA LEU A 136 -7.72 5.51 11.74
C LEU A 136 -7.40 5.64 13.23
N ASP A 137 -8.39 5.48 14.11
CA ASP A 137 -8.17 5.55 15.55
C ASP A 137 -7.26 4.41 16.01
N ASN A 138 -7.48 3.19 15.51
CA ASN A 138 -6.61 2.05 15.79
C ASN A 138 -5.19 2.24 15.27
N PHE A 139 -5.01 2.88 14.11
CA PHE A 139 -3.70 3.25 13.62
C PHE A 139 -3.01 4.22 14.61
N ILE A 140 -3.68 5.31 14.98
CA ILE A 140 -3.15 6.33 15.89
C ILE A 140 -2.81 5.73 17.25
N LEU A 141 -3.70 4.91 17.81
CA LEU A 141 -3.51 4.25 19.11
C LEU A 141 -2.30 3.31 19.09
N GLN A 142 -2.13 2.50 18.04
CA GLN A 142 -0.98 1.61 17.93
C GLN A 142 0.34 2.39 17.77
N VAL A 143 0.36 3.46 16.98
CA VAL A 143 1.55 4.32 16.86
C VAL A 143 1.86 5.02 18.19
N ALA A 144 0.85 5.58 18.85
CA ALA A 144 1.03 6.23 20.14
C ALA A 144 1.51 5.25 21.22
N ALA A 145 1.00 4.02 21.23
CA ALA A 145 1.46 2.97 22.14
C ALA A 145 2.90 2.54 21.86
N TYR A 146 3.33 2.50 20.59
CA TYR A 146 4.69 2.16 20.21
C TYR A 146 5.73 3.22 20.62
N LEU A 147 5.33 4.51 20.67
CA LEU A 147 6.22 5.64 20.97
C LEU A 147 6.31 5.99 22.46
N ARG A 148 5.52 5.35 23.31
CA ARG A 148 5.57 5.51 24.78
C ARG A 148 6.60 4.57 25.38
#